data_AF-A0A1X7HN74-F1
#
_entry.id   AF-A0A1X7HN74-F1
#
_cell.length_a   1.000
_cell.length_b   1.000
_cell.length_c   1.000
_cell.angle_alpha   90.00
_cell.angle_beta   90.00
_cell.angle_gamma   90.00
#
_symmetry.space_group_name_H-M   'P 1'
#
loop_
_entity.id
_entity.type
_entity.pdbx_description
1 polymer ?
#
loop_
_entity_poly.entity_id
_entity_poly.type
_entity_poly.pdbx_seq_one_letter_code
_entity_poly.pdbx_strand_id
1 'polypeptide(L)'
;MKPKNDRMRIKLRIPLFILTLGLSIPVSKLIHILAPESWLKQLAYPLLVILLIYLFEKTRLSDKVVHVAFGIAIVICGLGIEMLTEPEDYWWLQNYIS
;
A
#
# COMPACT_ATOMS: atom_id res chain seq x y z
N MET A 1 -21.12 11.62 -30.62
CA MET A 1 -20.03 10.66 -30.30
C MET A 1 -19.86 10.59 -28.80
N LYS A 2 -20.16 9.45 -28.16
CA LYS A 2 -19.89 9.23 -26.72
C LYS A 2 -18.38 9.01 -26.53
N PRO A 3 -17.72 9.63 -25.54
CA PRO A 3 -16.29 9.45 -25.37
C PRO A 3 -16.00 8.01 -24.92
N LYS A 4 -15.07 7.36 -25.62
CA LYS A 4 -14.53 5.99 -25.46
C LYS A 4 -13.77 5.79 -24.12
N ASN A 5 -13.98 6.66 -23.14
CA ASN A 5 -13.09 6.87 -21.99
C ASN A 5 -13.41 6.01 -20.75
N ASP A 6 -14.48 5.21 -20.79
CA ASP A 6 -14.89 4.39 -19.63
C ASP A 6 -13.96 3.18 -19.40
N ARG A 7 -13.19 2.74 -20.41
CA ARG A 7 -12.24 1.61 -20.26
C ARG A 7 -10.99 1.94 -19.44
N MET A 8 -10.69 3.22 -19.24
CA MET A 8 -9.48 3.66 -18.53
C MET A 8 -9.79 4.05 -17.08
N ARG A 9 -10.91 3.57 -16.53
CA ARG A 9 -11.35 3.89 -15.17
C ARG A 9 -11.37 2.63 -14.31
N ILE A 10 -10.78 2.70 -13.12
CA ILE A 10 -10.72 1.59 -12.17
C ILE A 10 -11.12 2.05 -10.77
N LYS A 11 -11.61 1.10 -9.96
CA LYS A 11 -11.83 1.33 -8.53
C LYS A 11 -10.49 1.33 -7.80
N LEU A 12 -10.41 2.16 -6.76
CA LEU A 12 -9.20 2.32 -5.95
C LEU A 12 -9.00 1.23 -4.90
N ARG A 13 -9.96 0.33 -4.66
CA ARG A 13 -9.85 -0.70 -3.62
C ARG A 13 -8.54 -1.52 -3.69
N ILE A 14 -8.21 -2.09 -4.85
CA ILE A 14 -6.97 -2.90 -5.00
C ILE A 14 -5.72 -2.01 -4.92
N PRO A 15 -5.62 -0.88 -5.65
CA PRO A 15 -4.49 0.04 -5.48
C PRO A 15 -4.24 0.48 -4.03
N LEU A 16 -5.29 0.89 -3.30
CA LEU A 16 -5.17 1.33 -1.91
C LEU A 16 -4.82 0.18 -0.96
N PHE A 17 -5.27 -1.04 -1.25
CA PHE A 17 -4.87 -2.22 -0.49
C PHE A 17 -3.37 -2.46 -0.62
N ILE A 18 -2.81 -2.41 -1.83
CA ILE A 18 -1.36 -2.54 -2.06
C ILE A 18 -0.59 -1.43 -1.37
N LEU A 19 -1.06 -0.18 -1.49
CA LEU A 19 -0.46 0.96 -0.77
C LEU A 19 -0.47 0.74 0.75
N THR A 20 -1.56 0.19 1.29
CA THR A 20 -1.68 -0.10 2.72
C THR A 20 -0.62 -1.08 3.18
N LEU A 21 -0.41 -2.17 2.43
CA LEU A 21 0.61 -3.16 2.77
C LEU A 21 2.00 -2.52 2.80
N GLY A 22 2.39 -1.84 1.73
CA GLY A 22 3.70 -1.21 1.64
C GLY A 22 3.92 -0.11 2.68
N LEU A 23 2.93 0.73 2.94
CA LEU A 23 3.03 1.82 3.94
C LEU A 23 3.04 1.31 5.38
N SER A 24 2.42 0.16 5.66
CA SER A 24 2.37 -0.38 7.02
C SER A 24 3.72 -0.87 7.52
N ILE A 25 4.63 -1.27 6.61
CA ILE A 25 5.98 -1.74 6.96
C ILE A 25 6.81 -0.64 7.65
N PRO A 26 7.14 0.50 7.02
CA PRO A 26 7.98 1.52 7.65
C PRO A 26 7.35 2.12 8.90
N VAL A 27 6.02 2.26 8.93
CA VAL A 27 5.33 2.79 10.10
C VAL A 27 5.39 1.79 11.27
N SER A 28 5.24 0.49 11.01
CA SER A 28 5.43 -0.54 12.04
C SER A 28 6.86 -0.58 12.56
N LYS A 29 7.88 -0.45 11.69
CA LYS A 29 9.30 -0.35 12.09
C LYS A 29 9.53 0.89 12.98
N LEU A 30 8.94 2.03 12.63
CA LEU A 30 9.04 3.25 13.44
C LEU A 30 8.45 3.03 14.84
N ILE A 31 7.29 2.37 14.95
CA ILE A 31 6.67 2.01 16.23
C ILE A 31 7.58 1.07 17.03
N HIS A 32 8.24 0.11 16.38
CA HIS A 32 9.17 -0.81 17.05
C HIS A 32 10.39 -0.10 17.63
N ILE A 33 10.89 0.93 16.95
CA ILE A 33 11.99 1.78 17.42
C ILE A 33 11.56 2.64 18.61
N LEU A 34 10.35 3.22 18.54
CA LEU A 34 9.83 4.11 19.59
C LEU A 34 9.36 3.35 20.84
N ALA A 35 8.90 2.10 20.70
CA ALA A 35 8.36 1.29 21.81
C ALA A 35 8.97 -0.13 21.85
N PRO A 36 10.27 -0.25 22.18
CA PRO A 36 11.03 -1.50 22.04
C PRO A 36 10.56 -2.65 22.94
N GLU A 37 10.02 -2.38 24.13
CA GLU A 37 9.63 -3.41 25.10
C GLU A 37 8.13 -3.77 25.05
N SER A 38 7.41 -3.30 24.04
CA SER A 38 5.96 -3.46 23.98
C SER A 38 5.54 -4.75 23.27
N TRP A 39 4.62 -5.50 23.88
CA TRP A 39 3.88 -6.60 23.22
C TRP A 39 3.17 -6.14 21.92
N LEU A 40 2.93 -4.83 21.81
CA LEU A 40 2.36 -4.18 20.63
C LEU A 40 3.19 -4.34 19.37
N LYS A 41 4.48 -4.69 19.46
CA LYS A 41 5.33 -4.90 18.27
C LYS A 41 4.73 -5.89 17.26
N GLN A 42 4.30 -7.05 17.73
CA GLN A 42 3.78 -8.10 16.86
C GLN A 42 2.42 -7.73 16.26
N LEU A 43 1.67 -6.86 16.93
CA LEU A 43 0.35 -6.42 16.49
C LEU A 43 0.39 -5.10 15.71
N ALA A 44 1.50 -4.36 15.75
CA ALA A 44 1.61 -3.05 15.14
C ALA A 44 1.29 -3.10 13.66
N TYR A 45 1.91 -4.00 12.90
CA TYR A 45 1.66 -4.17 11.47
C TYR A 45 0.20 -4.53 11.15
N PRO A 46 -0.39 -5.63 11.65
CA PRO A 46 -1.76 -6.00 11.31
C PRO A 46 -2.79 -4.96 11.78
N LEU A 47 -2.59 -4.33 12.94
CA LEU A 47 -3.46 -3.24 13.40
C LEU A 47 -3.41 -2.04 12.46
N LEU A 48 -2.22 -1.69 11.94
CA LEU A 48 -2.06 -0.58 11.01
C LEU A 48 -2.75 -0.86 9.68
N VAL A 49 -2.60 -2.08 9.16
CA VAL A 49 -3.27 -2.52 7.94
C VAL A 49 -4.80 -2.43 8.10
N ILE A 50 -5.33 -3.00 9.19
CA ILE A 50 -6.78 -2.96 9.48
C ILE A 50 -7.25 -1.51 9.61
N LEU A 51 -6.52 -0.67 10.33
CA LEU A 51 -6.86 0.74 10.54
C LEU A 51 -6.91 1.51 9.22
N LEU A 52 -5.91 1.36 8.36
CA LEU A 52 -5.84 2.04 7.07
C LEU A 52 -6.96 1.57 6.13
N ILE A 53 -7.20 0.26 6.03
CA ILE A 53 -8.32 -0.28 5.24
C ILE A 53 -9.64 0.26 5.77
N TYR A 54 -9.84 0.24 7.09
CA TYR A 54 -11.03 0.79 7.73
C TYR A 54 -11.22 2.27 7.40
N LEU A 55 -10.17 3.09 7.45
CA LEU A 55 -10.23 4.50 7.08
C LEU A 55 -10.58 4.69 5.60
N PHE A 56 -10.02 3.89 4.69
CA PHE A 56 -10.33 3.98 3.26
C PHE A 56 -11.76 3.56 2.93
N GLU A 57 -12.29 2.54 3.60
CA GLU A 57 -13.69 2.12 3.44
C GLU A 57 -14.64 3.15 4.08
N LYS A 58 -14.32 3.67 5.28
CA LYS A 58 -15.13 4.69 5.97
C LYS A 58 -15.22 6.00 5.17
N THR A 59 -14.13 6.41 4.54
CA THR A 59 -14.09 7.59 3.67
C THR A 59 -14.65 7.33 2.26
N ARG A 60 -15.04 6.08 1.96
CA ARG A 60 -15.45 5.60 0.63
C ARG A 60 -14.40 5.84 -0.46
N LEU A 61 -13.13 5.96 -0.08
CA LEU A 61 -12.03 6.11 -1.03
C LEU A 61 -11.86 4.83 -1.87
N SER A 62 -12.09 3.66 -1.26
CA SER A 62 -12.05 2.34 -1.89
C SER A 62 -12.95 2.22 -3.12
N ASP A 63 -14.13 2.83 -3.07
CA ASP A 63 -15.13 2.77 -4.14
C ASP A 63 -14.97 3.88 -5.19
N LYS A 64 -14.07 4.84 -4.98
CA LYS A 64 -13.83 5.90 -5.98
C LYS A 64 -13.28 5.30 -7.26
N VAL A 65 -13.89 5.71 -8.36
CA VAL A 65 -13.50 5.34 -9.72
C VAL A 65 -12.61 6.44 -10.28
N VAL A 66 -11.34 6.13 -10.51
CA VAL A 66 -10.33 7.07 -11.02
C VAL A 66 -9.70 6.58 -12.31
N HIS A 67 -8.95 7.44 -12.99
CA HIS A 67 -8.19 7.04 -14.17
C HIS A 67 -7.13 5.98 -13.82
N VAL A 68 -6.91 5.01 -14.71
CA VAL A 68 -6.00 3.86 -14.49
C VAL A 68 -4.60 4.31 -14.09
N ALA A 69 -4.12 5.40 -14.68
CA ALA A 69 -2.82 6.00 -14.38
C ALA A 69 -2.65 6.33 -12.88
N PHE A 70 -3.71 6.83 -12.22
CA PHE A 70 -3.65 7.10 -10.78
C PHE A 70 -3.59 5.81 -9.96
N GLY A 71 -4.35 4.79 -10.34
CA GLY A 71 -4.27 3.50 -9.65
C GLY A 71 -2.90 2.84 -9.81
N ILE A 72 -2.31 2.90 -11.02
CA ILE A 72 -0.95 2.41 -11.27
C ILE A 72 0.06 3.20 -10.43
N ALA A 73 -0.04 4.53 -10.39
CA ALA A 73 0.85 5.36 -9.57
C ALA A 73 0.77 4.99 -8.08
N ILE A 74 -0.44 4.74 -7.55
CA ILE A 74 -0.63 4.31 -6.16
C ILE A 74 0.04 2.96 -5.90
N VAL A 75 -0.09 2.00 -6.82
CA VAL A 75 0.55 0.68 -6.72
C VAL A 75 2.07 0.80 -6.73
N ILE A 76 2.62 1.58 -7.67
CA ILE A 76 4.07 1.84 -7.75
C ILE A 76 4.56 2.49 -6.47
N CYS A 77 3.82 3.45 -5.90
CA CYS A 77 4.18 4.05 -4.62
C CYS A 77 4.18 3.03 -3.48
N GLY A 78 3.16 2.16 -3.40
CA GLY A 78 3.09 1.11 -2.38
C GLY A 78 4.28 0.17 -2.43
N LEU A 79 4.56 -0.39 -3.61
CA LEU A 79 5.70 -1.29 -3.82
C LEU A 79 7.04 -0.57 -3.66
N GLY A 80 7.14 0.67 -4.12
CA GLY A 80 8.35 1.47 -3.99
C GLY A 80 8.69 1.74 -2.52
N ILE A 81 7.70 2.04 -1.68
CA ILE A 81 7.90 2.21 -0.23
C ILE A 81 8.41 0.92 0.40
N GLU A 82 7.83 -0.22 0.04
CA GLU A 82 8.25 -1.54 0.51
C GLU A 82 9.71 -1.81 0.14
N MET A 83 10.08 -1.67 -1.14
CA MET A 83 11.45 -1.87 -1.63
C MET A 83 12.48 -0.93 -0.98
N LEU A 84 12.09 0.31 -0.67
CA LEU A 84 12.97 1.25 0.04
C LEU A 84 13.16 0.89 1.52
N THR A 85 12.18 0.20 2.11
CA THR A 85 12.17 -0.14 3.54
C THR A 85 12.79 -1.52 3.80
N GLU A 86 12.65 -2.45 2.85
CA GLU A 86 13.24 -3.79 2.85
C GLU A 86 14.11 -3.98 1.59
N PRO A 87 15.36 -3.49 1.60
CA PRO A 87 16.23 -3.57 0.42
C PRO A 87 16.60 -5.02 0.05
N GLU A 88 16.47 -5.97 0.97
CA GLU A 88 16.63 -7.40 0.71
C GLU A 88 15.61 -7.94 -0.32
N ASP A 89 14.38 -7.43 -0.32
CA ASP A 89 13.36 -7.78 -1.30
C ASP A 89 13.73 -7.27 -2.71
N TYR A 90 14.37 -6.11 -2.78
CA TYR A 90 14.90 -5.57 -4.03
C TYR A 90 16.01 -6.47 -4.61
N TRP A 91 16.96 -6.90 -3.78
CA TRP A 91 18.04 -7.80 -4.21
C TRP A 91 17.50 -9.15 -4.67
N TRP A 92 16.50 -9.69 -3.97
CA TRP A 92 15.83 -10.93 -4.36
C TRP A 92 15.16 -10.82 -5.73
N LEU A 93 14.41 -9.73 -5.97
CA LEU A 93 13.78 -9.46 -7.27
C LEU A 93 14.80 -9.29 -8.39
N GLN A 94 15.91 -8.59 -8.13
CA GLN A 94 16.97 -8.42 -9.11
C GLN A 94 17.55 -9.76 -9.55
N ASN A 95 17.89 -10.64 -8.59
CA ASN A 95 18.44 -11.97 -8.87
C ASN A 95 17.46 -12.91 -9.58
N TYR A 96 16.15 -12.70 -9.44
CA TYR A 96 15.14 -13.51 -10.12
C TYR A 96 14.93 -13.09 -11.58
N ILE A 97 15.16 -11.82 -11.90
CA ILE A 97 14.91 -11.25 -13.24
C ILE A 97 16.18 -11.27 -14.12
N SER A 98 17.37 -11.23 -13.52
CA SER A 98 18.68 -11.35 -14.19
C SER A 98 19.06 -12.79 -14.50
#